data_AF-A0A496AGL0-F1
#
_entry.id   AF-A0A496AGL0-F1
#
_cell.length_a   1.000
_cell.length_b   1.000
_cell.length_c   1.000
_cell.angle_alpha   90.00
_cell.angle_beta   90.00
_cell.angle_gamma   90.00
#
_symmetry.space_group_name_H-M   'P 1'
#
loop_
_entity.id
_entity.type
_entity.pdbx_description
1 polymer ?
#
loop_
_entity_poly.entity_id
_entity_poly.type
_entity_poly.pdbx_seq_one_letter_code
_entity_poly.pdbx_strand_id
1 'polypeptide(L)' 'MNVTTQSILESFNQLPEPEKLEIATEIIKRVVMLDFPPLTDEALTEVADALFVEHDEMEANDAKAKSG' A
#
# COMPACT_ATOMS: atom_id res chain seq x y z
N MET A 1 -31.60 13.10 5.09
CA MET A 1 -30.40 13.92 5.40
C MET A 1 -29.54 13.96 4.16
N ASN A 2 -29.13 15.15 3.72
CA ASN A 2 -28.27 15.29 2.54
C ASN A 2 -26.82 15.16 3.01
N VAL A 3 -26.15 14.07 2.64
CA VAL A 3 -24.77 13.80 3.05
C VAL A 3 -23.85 14.61 2.14
N THR A 4 -23.04 15.48 2.72
CA THR A 4 -22.06 16.28 1.97
C THR A 4 -20.73 15.55 1.92
N THR A 5 -19.93 15.78 0.87
CA THR A 5 -18.56 15.24 0.77
C THR A 5 -17.74 15.57 2.03
N GLN A 6 -17.94 16.78 2.59
CA GLN A 6 -17.29 17.22 3.81
C GLN A 6 -17.63 16.31 5.00
N SER A 7 -18.92 15.98 5.20
CA SER A 7 -19.36 15.11 6.30
C SER A 7 -18.84 13.67 6.19
N ILE A 8 -18.64 13.18 4.95
CA ILE A 8 -18.05 11.86 4.70
C ILE A 8 -16.58 11.85 5.10
N LEU A 9 -15.82 12.87 4.67
CA LEU A 9 -14.40 12.99 4.99
C LEU A 9 -14.17 13.17 6.50
N GLU A 10 -15.02 13.95 7.17
CA GLU A 10 -14.93 14.16 8.60
C GLU A 10 -15.19 12.86 9.37
N SER A 11 -16.19 12.08 8.95
CA SER A 11 -16.45 10.76 9.53
C SER A 11 -15.30 9.78 9.28
N PHE A 12 -14.73 9.78 8.08
CA PHE A 12 -13.57 8.95 7.72
C PHE A 12 -12.34 9.28 8.58
N ASN A 13 -12.07 10.57 8.83
CA ASN A 13 -10.91 11.01 9.60
C ASN A 13 -10.95 10.57 11.08
N GLN A 14 -12.15 10.33 11.62
CA GLN A 14 -12.35 9.89 13.01
C GLN A 14 -12.16 8.38 13.22
N LEU A 15 -12.02 7.60 12.15
CA LEU A 15 -11.87 6.16 12.24
C LEU A 15 -10.44 5.77 12.71
N PRO A 16 -10.29 4.63 13.40
CA PRO A 16 -9.00 3.98 13.60
C PRO A 16 -8.29 3.68 12.28
N GLU A 17 -6.94 3.67 12.29
CA GLU A 17 -6.14 3.41 11.09
C GLU A 17 -6.49 2.12 10.34
N PRO A 18 -6.76 0.96 11.00
CA PRO A 18 -7.19 -0.24 10.30
C PRO A 18 -8.48 -0.07 9.50
N GLU A 19 -9.46 0.64 10.08
CA GLU A 19 -10.76 0.89 9.47
C GLU A 19 -10.67 1.91 8.32
N LYS A 20 -9.79 2.92 8.45
CA LYS A 20 -9.47 3.84 7.35
C LYS A 20 -8.89 3.10 6.16
N LEU A 21 -7.96 2.17 6.41
CA LEU A 21 -7.32 1.40 5.36
C LEU A 21 -8.34 0.55 4.60
N GLU A 22 -9.22 -0.15 5.32
CA GLU A 22 -10.29 -0.97 4.74
C GLU A 22 -11.22 -0.14 3.86
N ILE A 23 -11.71 1.00 4.36
CA ILE A 23 -12.59 1.90 3.58
C ILE A 23 -11.86 2.46 2.36
N ALA A 24 -10.60 2.88 2.50
CA ALA A 24 -9.82 3.41 1.38
C ALA A 24 -9.66 2.35 0.28
N THR A 25 -9.34 1.11 0.64
CA THR A 25 -9.26 -0.02 -0.31
C THR A 25 -10.58 -0.22 -1.06
N GLU A 26 -11.70 -0.21 -0.34
CA GLU A 26 -13.03 -0.41 -0.93
C GLU A 26 -13.48 0.75 -1.83
N ILE A 27 -13.11 1.99 -1.50
CA ILE A 27 -13.33 3.17 -2.36
C ILE A 27 -12.47 3.06 -3.62
N ILE A 28 -11.19 2.72 -3.51
CA ILE A 28 -10.28 2.58 -4.65
C ILE A 28 -10.77 1.51 -5.63
N LYS A 29 -11.15 0.32 -5.14
CA LYS A 29 -11.73 -0.75 -5.98
C LYS A 29 -12.94 -0.27 -6.79
N ARG A 30 -13.82 0.52 -6.16
CA ARG A 30 -15.04 1.04 -6.80
C ARG A 30 -14.79 2.22 -7.74
N VAL A 31 -13.86 3.10 -7.41
CA VAL A 31 -13.61 4.35 -8.15
C VAL A 31 -12.80 4.10 -9.42
N VAL A 32 -11.79 3.22 -9.36
CA VAL A 32 -10.87 3.06 -10.48
C VAL A 32 -11.36 2.01 -11.50
N MET A 33 -12.49 1.33 -11.25
CA MET A 33 -12.86 0.10 -11.96
C MET A 33 -11.69 -0.88 -12.10
N LEU A 34 -10.76 -0.85 -11.14
CA LEU A 34 -9.63 -1.76 -11.09
C LEU A 34 -10.14 -3.03 -10.42
N ASP A 35 -10.26 -4.09 -11.22
CA ASP A 35 -10.15 -5.45 -10.70
C ASP A 35 -8.75 -5.59 -10.13
N PHE A 36 -8.54 -5.13 -8.90
CA PHE A 36 -7.41 -5.59 -8.12
C PHE A 36 -7.68 -7.08 -7.90
N PRO A 37 -6.86 -7.97 -8.49
CA PRO A 37 -6.95 -9.37 -8.11
C PRO A 37 -6.79 -9.44 -6.58
N PRO A 38 -7.47 -10.40 -5.93
CA PRO A 38 -7.30 -10.60 -4.49
C PRO A 38 -5.80 -10.63 -4.19
N LEU A 39 -5.38 -9.85 -3.19
CA LEU A 39 -4.00 -9.83 -2.73
C LEU A 39 -3.70 -11.23 -2.19
N THR A 40 -2.99 -12.04 -2.98
CA THR A 40 -2.66 -13.41 -2.57
C THR A 40 -1.35 -13.42 -1.80
N ASP A 41 -1.17 -14.43 -0.96
CA ASP A 41 0.08 -14.63 -0.21
C ASP A 41 1.27 -14.79 -1.16
N GLU A 42 1.06 -15.41 -2.33
CA GLU A 42 2.07 -15.54 -3.37
C GLU A 42 2.48 -14.18 -3.94
N ALA A 43 1.51 -13.32 -4.28
CA ALA A 43 1.80 -11.98 -4.79
C ALA A 43 2.54 -11.12 -3.75
N LEU A 44 2.21 -11.26 -2.47
CA LEU A 44 2.94 -10.61 -1.38
C LEU A 44 4.37 -11.14 -1.25
N THR A 45 4.56 -12.46 -1.37
CA THR A 45 5.87 -13.10 -1.29
C THR A 45 6.76 -12.65 -2.45
N GLU A 46 6.23 -12.63 -3.68
CA GLU A 46 6.98 -12.17 -4.86
C GLU A 46 7.45 -10.72 -4.73
N VAL A 47 6.57 -9.83 -4.22
CA VAL A 47 6.94 -8.43 -3.98
C VAL A 47 7.99 -8.32 -2.87
N ALA A 48 7.87 -9.11 -1.80
CA ALA A 48 8.85 -9.11 -0.71
C ALA A 48 10.23 -9.58 -1.22
N ASP A 49 10.29 -10.66 -1.98
CA ASP A 49 11.53 -11.19 -2.55
C ASP A 49 12.22 -10.16 -3.44
N ALA A 50 11.46 -9.46 -4.29
CA ALA A 50 12.00 -8.40 -5.14
C ALA A 50 12.63 -7.25 -4.32
N LEU A 51 11.97 -6.83 -3.24
CA LEU A 51 12.48 -5.79 -2.34
C LEU A 51 13.75 -6.23 -1.62
N PHE A 52 13.84 -7.48 -1.17
CA PHE A 52 15.05 -8.01 -0.54
C PHE A 52 16.22 -8.06 -1.51
N VAL A 53 16.00 -8.50 -2.76
CA VAL A 53 17.04 -8.51 -3.80
C VAL A 53 17.56 -7.10 -4.08
N GLU A 54 16.66 -6.12 -4.23
CA GLU A 54 17.06 -4.72 -4.42
C GLU A 54 17.92 -4.21 -3.26
N HIS A 55 17.55 -4.57 -2.02
CA HIS A 55 18.29 -4.16 -0.83
C HIS A 55 19.69 -4.80 -0.78
N ASP A 56 19.81 -6.08 -1.11
CA ASP A 56 21.10 -6.79 -1.17
C ASP A 56 22.03 -6.16 -2.22
N GLU A 57 21.50 -5.78 -3.38
CA GLU A 57 22.26 -5.09 -4.43
C GLU A 57 22.77 -3.72 -3.96
N MET A 58 21.92 -2.97 -3.25
CA MET A 58 22.29 -1.68 -2.67
C MET A 58 23.41 -1.84 -1.63
N GLU A 59 23.30 -2.81 -0.73
CA GLU A 59 24.33 -3.11 0.27
C GLU A 59 25.66 -3.52 -0.37
N ALA A 60 25.62 -4.35 -1.42
CA ALA A 60 26.81 -4.77 -2.15
C ALA A 60 27.51 -3.59 -2.83
N ASN A 61 26.74 -2.64 -3.37
CA ASN A 61 27.27 -1.43 -3.98
C ASN A 61 27.88 -0.48 -2.93
N ASP A 62 27.23 -0.33 -1.78
CA ASP A 62 27.75 0.44 -0.64
C ASP A 62 29.05 -0.17 -0.09
N ALA A 63 29.12 -1.49 0.02
CA ALA A 63 30.32 -2.19 0.46
C ALA A 63 31.49 -1.98 -0.50
N LYS A 64 31.23 -2.04 -1.82
CA LYS A 64 32.25 -1.74 -2.85
C LYS A 64 32.73 -0.29 -2.75
N ALA A 65 31.81 0.66 -2.59
CA ALA A 65 32.15 2.09 -2.47
C ALA A 65 33.01 2.42 -1.24
N LYS A 66 32.89 1.65 -0.14
CA LYS A 66 33.70 1.82 1.07
C LYS A 66 35.07 1.14 1.02
N SER A 67 35.33 0.34 -0.02
CA SER A 67 36.55 -0.47 -0.16
C SER A 67 37.58 0.08 -1.16
N GLY A 68 37.26 1.17 -1.86
CA GLY A 68 38.17 1.91 -2.74
C GLY A 68 38.58 3.26 -2.14
#